data_AF-A0A6I9NIY1-F1
#
_entry.id   AF-A0A6I9NIY1-F1
#
_cell.length_a   1.000
_cell.length_b   1.000
_cell.length_c   1.000
_cell.angle_alpha   90.00
_cell.angle_beta   90.00
_cell.angle_gamma   90.00
#
_symmetry.space_group_name_H-M   'P 1'
#
loop_
_entity.id
_entity.type
_entity.pdbx_description
1 polymer ?
#
loop_
_entity_poly.entity_id
_entity_poly.type
_entity_poly.pdbx_seq_one_letter_code
_entity_poly.pdbx_strand_id
1 'polypeptide(L)'
;MASFVTEVLASSGKLEKEDLSCKISKLSRKVEDTKEEVCEMINKKYNDFLPSLQGSEELMLEVDEVSKEMDVLKNCIETEVKQNIHVAVAEYTKLKQQLEKNTVIITMLGHLKEFHSAMEESNKASQDKKYVVAANQLQRAKATVDSLKGWKTSHLPLLSALSSELTVQRENLIYHLGDEWKRLVIWRLPSSKEPADLKSFLKVELNLSHSCSKDEEPGPPAVLCSVLQALAIQGDLQHKIKLFSQVLLKNMLKPLVMFPSLSVRVTEQQEKGTVLALQSLEESQEERSTPSQVYSKLLLVLTTLHSHLLGLFGVDHIMTYYKNLGVRKDDFSLARVTSAEEYLC
;
A
#
# COMPACT_ATOMS: atom_id res chain seq x y z
N MET A 1 17.81 148.33 43.29
CA MET A 1 18.71 147.85 42.23
C MET A 1 19.65 146.83 42.86
N ALA A 2 19.43 145.53 42.60
CA ALA A 2 20.29 144.49 43.14
C ALA A 2 21.65 144.53 42.41
N SER A 3 22.73 144.33 43.16
CA SER A 3 24.10 144.36 42.64
C SER A 3 24.35 143.18 41.71
N PHE A 4 25.02 143.40 40.58
CA PHE A 4 25.43 142.39 39.61
C PHE A 4 26.13 141.18 40.26
N VAL A 5 26.86 141.40 41.36
CA VAL A 5 27.54 140.34 42.13
C VAL A 5 26.54 139.35 42.75
N THR A 6 25.39 139.81 43.22
CA THR A 6 24.32 138.93 43.76
C THR A 6 23.57 138.16 42.68
N GLU A 7 23.46 138.71 41.46
CA GLU A 7 22.84 138.04 40.32
C GLU A 7 23.78 136.99 39.68
N VAL A 8 25.07 137.29 39.60
CA VAL A 8 26.11 136.35 39.15
C VAL A 8 26.28 135.19 40.14
N LEU A 9 26.29 135.45 41.45
CA LEU A 9 26.36 134.38 42.46
C LEU A 9 25.07 133.54 42.52
N ALA A 10 23.90 134.16 42.37
CA ALA A 10 22.63 133.44 42.30
C ALA A 10 22.49 132.60 41.01
N SER A 11 23.07 133.07 39.89
CA SER A 11 23.06 132.34 38.62
C SER A 11 24.10 131.20 38.56
N SER A 12 25.29 131.38 39.13
CA SER A 12 26.36 130.36 39.12
C SER A 12 25.98 129.10 39.92
N GLY A 13 25.43 129.26 41.13
CA GLY A 13 24.95 128.12 41.92
C GLY A 13 23.72 127.42 41.34
N LYS A 14 22.93 128.13 40.52
CA LYS A 14 21.73 127.58 39.85
C LYS A 14 22.11 126.79 38.60
N LEU A 15 23.06 127.30 37.81
CA LEU A 15 23.60 126.62 36.63
C LEU A 15 24.32 125.31 37.00
N GLU A 16 25.13 125.33 38.07
CA GLU A 16 25.80 124.12 38.57
C GLU A 16 24.81 123.09 39.13
N LYS A 17 23.74 123.54 39.81
CA LYS A 17 22.67 122.65 40.29
C LYS A 17 21.90 121.99 39.13
N GLU A 18 21.62 122.72 38.06
CA GLU A 18 20.94 122.19 36.87
C GLU A 18 21.84 121.24 36.08
N ASP A 19 23.13 121.54 35.93
CA ASP A 19 24.12 120.63 35.30
C ASP A 19 24.31 119.34 36.12
N LEU A 20 24.42 119.46 37.45
CA LEU A 20 24.47 118.31 38.36
C LEU A 20 23.18 117.48 38.29
N SER A 21 22.01 118.10 38.24
CA SER A 21 20.73 117.40 38.10
C SER A 21 20.62 116.64 36.77
N CYS A 22 21.11 117.22 35.68
CA CYS A 22 21.17 116.56 34.37
C CYS A 22 22.14 115.37 34.37
N LYS A 23 23.33 115.53 34.98
CA LYS A 23 24.32 114.44 35.13
C LYS A 23 23.78 113.31 36.01
N ILE A 24 23.14 113.62 37.13
CA ILE A 24 22.49 112.64 38.02
C ILE A 24 21.38 111.89 37.28
N SER A 25 20.57 112.58 36.47
CA SER A 25 19.49 111.96 35.70
C SER A 25 20.02 111.02 34.61
N LYS A 26 21.06 111.43 33.87
CA LYS A 26 21.74 110.58 32.89
C LYS A 26 22.41 109.37 33.54
N LEU A 27 23.03 109.57 34.71
CA LEU A 27 23.65 108.49 35.47
C LEU A 27 22.60 107.52 36.02
N SER A 28 21.49 108.02 36.58
CA SER A 28 20.37 107.17 37.03
C SER A 28 19.81 106.33 35.90
N ARG A 29 19.62 106.90 34.70
CA ARG A 29 19.16 106.13 33.54
C ARG A 29 20.15 105.03 33.16
N LYS A 30 21.45 105.35 33.06
CA LYS A 30 22.47 104.34 32.81
C LYS A 30 22.51 103.25 33.88
N VAL A 31 22.30 103.61 35.14
CA VAL A 31 22.24 102.65 36.25
C VAL A 31 21.05 101.71 36.09
N GLU A 32 19.87 102.24 35.73
CA GLU A 32 18.68 101.42 35.53
C GLU A 32 18.80 100.53 34.29
N ASP A 33 19.29 101.07 33.16
CA ASP A 33 19.54 100.30 31.93
C ASP A 33 20.54 99.15 32.21
N THR A 34 21.64 99.45 32.92
CA THR A 34 22.65 98.44 33.30
C THR A 34 22.08 97.40 34.27
N LYS A 35 21.22 97.83 35.20
CA LYS A 35 20.55 96.92 36.15
C LYS A 35 19.63 95.96 35.39
N GLU A 36 18.84 96.45 34.44
CA GLU A 36 17.94 95.61 33.65
C GLU A 36 18.72 94.57 32.83
N GLU A 37 19.80 94.98 32.16
CA GLU A 37 20.68 94.06 31.43
C GLU A 37 21.32 93.00 32.34
N VAL A 38 21.80 93.38 33.53
CA VAL A 38 22.37 92.45 34.50
C VAL A 38 21.30 91.49 35.03
N CYS A 39 20.12 91.99 35.37
CA CYS A 39 18.99 91.16 35.79
C CYS A 39 18.60 90.17 34.70
N GLU A 40 18.52 90.60 33.44
CA GLU A 40 18.17 89.73 32.32
C GLU A 40 19.25 88.67 32.05
N MET A 41 20.53 89.05 32.11
CA MET A 41 21.66 88.13 31.96
C MET A 41 21.68 87.08 33.09
N ILE A 42 21.46 87.49 34.33
CA ILE A 42 21.37 86.58 35.48
C ILE A 42 20.16 85.65 35.29
N ASN A 43 19.00 86.18 34.89
CA ASN A 43 17.81 85.37 34.66
C ASN A 43 18.04 84.31 33.58
N LYS A 44 18.58 84.69 32.41
CA LYS A 44 18.93 83.76 31.33
C LYS A 44 19.94 82.70 31.76
N LYS A 45 20.93 83.08 32.56
CA LYS A 45 21.96 82.13 33.02
C LYS A 45 21.43 81.12 34.04
N TYR A 46 20.66 81.58 35.02
CA TYR A 46 20.27 80.76 36.17
C TYR A 46 18.90 80.10 36.02
N ASN A 47 17.95 80.75 35.36
CA ASN A 47 16.59 80.22 35.20
C ASN A 47 16.39 79.51 33.86
N ASP A 48 17.13 79.86 32.80
CA ASP A 48 16.94 79.24 31.49
C ASP A 48 18.08 78.25 31.15
N PHE A 49 19.34 78.71 31.18
CA PHE A 49 20.47 77.92 30.69
C PHE A 49 20.84 76.76 31.62
N LEU A 50 20.98 77.00 32.93
CA LEU A 50 21.37 75.94 33.88
C LEU A 50 20.37 74.76 33.91
N PRO A 51 19.04 74.98 34.00
CA PRO A 51 18.08 73.89 33.92
C PRO A 51 18.10 73.16 32.57
N SER A 52 18.31 73.89 31.46
CA SER A 52 18.45 73.27 30.14
C SER A 52 19.71 72.41 30.04
N LEU A 53 20.83 72.83 30.64
CA LEU A 53 22.06 72.05 30.66
C LEU A 53 21.89 70.78 31.47
N GLN A 54 21.31 70.89 32.67
CA GLN A 54 21.01 69.74 33.54
C GLN A 54 20.06 68.75 32.85
N GLY A 55 18.97 69.25 32.23
CA GLY A 55 18.05 68.39 31.47
C GLY A 55 18.71 67.71 30.27
N SER A 56 19.70 68.35 29.62
CA SER A 56 20.48 67.72 28.55
C SER A 56 21.42 66.63 29.08
N GLU A 57 22.04 66.83 30.25
CA GLU A 57 22.90 65.83 30.88
C GLU A 57 22.09 64.60 31.33
N GLU A 58 20.91 64.82 31.94
CA GLU A 58 19.98 63.76 32.32
C GLU A 58 19.48 62.98 31.10
N LEU A 59 19.08 63.68 30.03
CA LEU A 59 18.66 63.03 28.79
C LEU A 59 19.79 62.20 28.17
N MET A 60 21.04 62.66 28.28
CA MET A 60 22.20 61.92 27.78
C MET A 60 22.40 60.62 28.57
N LEU A 61 22.19 60.65 29.89
CA LEU A 61 22.20 59.44 30.72
C LEU A 61 21.05 58.49 30.37
N GLU A 62 19.83 58.99 30.14
CA GLU A 62 18.69 58.18 29.71
C GLU A 62 18.95 57.52 28.35
N VAL A 63 19.55 58.24 27.40
CA VAL A 63 19.92 57.69 26.08
C VAL A 63 20.94 56.56 26.24
N ASP A 64 21.95 56.74 27.09
CA ASP A 64 22.94 55.70 27.39
C ASP A 64 22.31 54.48 28.06
N GLU A 65 21.33 54.68 28.94
CA GLU A 65 20.58 53.60 29.60
C GLU A 65 19.72 52.83 28.59
N VAL A 66 18.92 53.52 27.78
CA VAL A 66 18.11 52.92 26.71
C VAL A 66 18.98 52.17 25.70
N SER A 67 20.17 52.69 25.37
CA SER A 67 21.11 51.99 24.49
C SER A 67 21.59 50.68 25.11
N LYS A 68 21.90 50.67 26.41
CA LYS A 68 22.30 49.44 27.12
C LYS A 68 21.15 48.44 27.19
N GLU A 69 19.94 48.89 27.48
CA GLU A 69 18.76 48.02 27.48
C GLU A 69 18.52 47.39 26.10
N MET A 70 18.66 48.18 25.03
CA MET A 70 18.56 47.69 23.65
C MET A 70 19.62 46.64 23.34
N ASP A 71 20.87 46.84 23.77
CA ASP A 71 21.95 45.86 23.58
C ASP A 71 21.70 44.57 24.38
N VAL A 72 21.20 44.67 25.61
CA VAL A 72 20.80 43.49 26.42
C VAL A 72 19.68 42.72 25.73
N LEU A 73 18.65 43.42 25.24
CA LEU A 73 17.54 42.79 24.51
C LEU A 73 18.03 42.12 23.22
N LYS A 74 18.88 42.80 22.46
CA LYS A 74 19.49 42.23 21.24
C LYS A 74 20.28 40.96 21.55
N ASN A 75 21.08 40.96 22.61
CA ASN A 75 21.84 39.80 23.03
C ASN A 75 20.94 38.65 23.49
N CYS A 76 19.85 38.94 24.21
CA CYS A 76 18.85 37.93 24.60
C CYS A 76 18.21 37.28 23.35
N ILE A 77 17.82 38.10 22.35
CA ILE A 77 17.27 37.59 21.09
C ILE A 77 18.30 36.72 20.35
N GLU A 78 19.55 37.17 20.26
CA GLU A 78 20.57 36.45 19.48
C GLU A 78 21.06 35.17 20.15
N THR A 79 21.17 35.16 21.48
CA THR A 79 21.72 34.01 22.21
C THR A 79 20.63 33.06 22.63
N GLU A 80 19.59 33.53 23.32
CA GLU A 80 18.60 32.67 23.95
C GLU A 80 17.49 32.28 22.97
N VAL A 81 16.90 33.25 22.26
CA VAL A 81 15.79 32.97 21.33
C VAL A 81 16.28 32.12 20.14
N LYS A 82 17.38 32.49 19.48
CA LYS A 82 17.92 31.69 18.36
C LYS A 82 18.34 30.29 18.81
N GLN A 83 19.00 30.15 19.96
CA GLN A 83 19.41 28.84 20.46
C GLN A 83 18.22 27.95 20.79
N ASN A 84 17.20 28.49 21.47
CA ASN A 84 15.97 27.76 21.77
C ASN A 84 15.25 27.31 20.50
N ILE A 85 15.19 28.15 19.47
CA ILE A 85 14.65 27.76 18.16
C ILE A 85 15.47 26.63 17.55
N HIS A 86 16.81 26.70 17.57
CA HIS A 86 17.66 25.66 17.02
C HIS A 86 17.47 24.31 17.75
N VAL A 87 17.37 24.33 19.07
CA VAL A 87 17.08 23.13 19.88
C VAL A 87 15.69 22.57 19.52
N ALA A 88 14.66 23.42 19.45
CA ALA A 88 13.31 23.00 19.08
C ALA A 88 13.25 22.39 17.67
N VAL A 89 13.99 22.95 16.70
CA VAL A 89 14.09 22.39 15.34
C VAL A 89 14.80 21.02 15.36
N ALA A 90 15.87 20.86 16.16
CA ALA A 90 16.55 19.58 16.30
C ALA A 90 15.65 18.51 16.95
N GLU A 91 14.90 18.87 17.98
CA GLU A 91 13.93 17.98 18.62
C GLU A 91 12.79 17.61 17.67
N TYR A 92 12.26 18.59 16.94
CA TYR A 92 11.21 18.36 15.94
C TYR A 92 11.69 17.42 14.83
N THR A 93 12.89 17.62 14.30
CA THR A 93 13.45 16.74 13.25
C THR A 93 13.68 15.32 13.77
N LYS A 94 14.15 15.17 15.02
CA LYS A 94 14.24 13.87 15.68
C LYS A 94 12.86 13.22 15.83
N LEU A 95 11.86 13.98 16.27
CA LEU A 95 10.49 13.49 16.44
C LEU A 95 9.87 13.08 15.09
N LYS A 96 10.09 13.86 14.04
CA LYS A 96 9.68 13.54 12.67
C LYS A 96 10.33 12.25 12.17
N GLN A 97 11.64 12.08 12.35
CA GLN A 97 12.33 10.85 11.97
C GLN A 97 11.82 9.64 12.76
N GLN A 98 11.52 9.80 14.05
CA GLN A 98 10.92 8.74 14.86
C GLN A 98 9.51 8.39 14.36
N LEU A 99 8.70 9.38 14.01
CA LEU A 99 7.36 9.18 13.46
C LEU A 99 7.41 8.45 12.11
N GLU A 100 8.33 8.82 11.22
CA GLU A 100 8.54 8.13 9.94
C GLU A 100 8.96 6.67 10.15
N LYS A 101 9.92 6.41 11.05
CA LYS A 101 10.32 5.04 11.43
C LYS A 101 9.15 4.24 11.97
N ASN A 102 8.36 4.82 12.88
CA ASN A 102 7.19 4.15 13.46
C ASN A 102 6.11 3.87 12.41
N THR A 103 5.91 4.79 11.45
CA THR A 103 4.95 4.59 10.35
C THR A 103 5.36 3.41 9.46
N VAL A 104 6.65 3.30 9.16
CA VAL A 104 7.18 2.12 8.46
C VAL A 104 6.98 0.86 9.30
N ILE A 105 7.29 0.87 10.59
CA ILE A 105 7.06 -0.32 11.45
C ILE A 105 5.57 -0.71 11.49
N ILE A 106 4.65 0.25 11.62
CA ILE A 106 3.20 -0.01 11.65
C ILE A 106 2.74 -0.64 10.33
N THR A 107 3.20 -0.14 9.19
CA THR A 107 2.88 -0.75 7.89
C THR A 107 3.46 -2.15 7.76
N MET A 108 4.62 -2.45 8.36
CA MET A 108 5.16 -3.82 8.45
C MET A 108 4.22 -4.74 9.22
N LEU A 109 3.81 -4.27 10.40
CA LEU A 109 2.94 -5.02 11.31
C LEU A 109 1.57 -5.26 10.68
N GLY A 110 1.07 -4.31 9.89
CA GLY A 110 -0.12 -4.48 9.07
C GLY A 110 0.01 -5.65 8.10
N HIS A 111 1.06 -5.67 7.29
CA HIS A 111 1.32 -6.79 6.37
C HIS A 111 1.53 -8.12 7.12
N LEU A 112 2.23 -8.12 8.26
CA LEU A 112 2.42 -9.35 9.03
C LEU A 112 1.10 -9.88 9.60
N LYS A 113 0.22 -8.99 10.07
CA LYS A 113 -1.13 -9.34 10.53
C LYS A 113 -1.96 -9.91 9.38
N GLU A 114 -1.96 -9.27 8.22
CA GLU A 114 -2.67 -9.76 7.03
C GLU A 114 -2.18 -11.15 6.60
N PHE A 115 -0.86 -11.37 6.62
CA PHE A 115 -0.28 -12.68 6.36
C PHE A 115 -0.80 -13.72 7.36
N HIS A 116 -0.75 -13.42 8.65
CA HIS A 116 -1.22 -14.33 9.70
C HIS A 116 -2.71 -14.66 9.55
N SER A 117 -3.56 -13.65 9.34
CA SER A 117 -4.99 -13.84 9.12
C SER A 117 -5.28 -14.66 7.87
N ALA A 118 -4.62 -14.39 6.74
CA ALA A 118 -4.78 -15.16 5.52
C ALA A 118 -4.35 -16.63 5.69
N MET A 119 -3.26 -16.88 6.43
CA MET A 119 -2.81 -18.24 6.75
C MET A 119 -3.79 -18.98 7.66
N GLU A 120 -4.31 -18.31 8.69
CA GLU A 120 -5.31 -18.89 9.59
C GLU A 120 -6.62 -19.19 8.87
N GLU A 121 -7.10 -18.27 8.02
CA GLU A 121 -8.28 -18.46 7.18
C GLU A 121 -8.08 -19.60 6.17
N SER A 122 -6.87 -19.74 5.59
CA SER A 122 -6.53 -20.87 4.73
C SER A 122 -6.62 -22.20 5.48
N ASN A 123 -6.10 -22.26 6.70
CA ASN A 123 -6.13 -23.48 7.51
C ASN A 123 -7.57 -23.85 7.90
N LYS A 124 -8.39 -22.88 8.32
CA LYS A 124 -9.82 -23.07 8.60
C LYS A 124 -10.57 -23.54 7.35
N ALA A 125 -10.38 -22.87 6.21
CA ALA A 125 -11.01 -23.24 4.95
C ALA A 125 -10.58 -24.64 4.45
N SER A 126 -9.35 -25.06 4.74
CA SER A 126 -8.84 -26.40 4.41
C SER A 126 -9.52 -27.46 5.27
N GLN A 127 -9.78 -27.18 6.54
CA GLN A 127 -10.55 -28.06 7.44
C GLN A 127 -12.02 -28.16 7.02
N ASP A 128 -12.60 -27.04 6.58
CA ASP A 128 -13.99 -26.95 6.09
C ASP A 128 -14.20 -27.50 4.66
N LYS A 129 -13.17 -28.11 4.04
CA LYS A 129 -13.18 -28.59 2.64
C LYS A 129 -13.47 -27.51 1.59
N LYS A 130 -13.32 -26.23 1.93
CA LYS A 130 -13.47 -25.08 1.01
C LYS A 130 -12.16 -24.80 0.29
N TYR A 131 -11.77 -25.72 -0.59
CA TYR A 131 -10.46 -25.74 -1.24
C TYR A 131 -10.12 -24.50 -2.08
N VAL A 132 -11.11 -23.90 -2.76
CA VAL A 132 -10.90 -22.69 -3.57
C VAL A 132 -10.61 -21.48 -2.69
N VAL A 133 -11.30 -21.37 -1.55
CA VAL A 133 -11.09 -20.29 -0.59
C VAL A 133 -9.70 -20.44 0.06
N ALA A 134 -9.32 -21.64 0.47
CA ALA A 134 -7.98 -21.92 0.99
C ALA A 134 -6.88 -21.54 -0.02
N ALA A 135 -7.04 -21.94 -1.29
CA ALA A 135 -6.06 -21.63 -2.32
C ALA A 135 -5.90 -20.12 -2.58
N ASN A 136 -7.00 -19.37 -2.62
CA ASN A 136 -6.97 -17.92 -2.77
C ASN A 136 -6.32 -17.21 -1.57
N GLN A 137 -6.57 -17.68 -0.35
CA GLN A 137 -5.96 -17.10 0.85
C GLN A 137 -4.45 -17.35 0.91
N LEU A 138 -3.96 -18.52 0.49
CA LEU A 138 -2.53 -18.75 0.33
C LEU A 138 -1.89 -17.84 -0.73
N GLN A 139 -2.62 -17.53 -1.82
CA GLN A 139 -2.15 -16.59 -2.82
C GLN A 139 -2.09 -15.15 -2.28
N ARG A 140 -3.05 -14.74 -1.46
CA ARG A 140 -3.02 -13.45 -0.75
C ARG A 140 -1.85 -13.38 0.21
N ALA A 141 -1.62 -14.43 1.02
CA ALA A 141 -0.46 -14.53 1.90
C ALA A 141 0.86 -14.41 1.12
N LYS A 142 0.94 -15.01 -0.08
CA LYS A 142 2.11 -14.89 -0.96
C LYS A 142 2.33 -13.44 -1.42
N ALA A 143 1.28 -12.75 -1.85
CA ALA A 143 1.38 -11.34 -2.25
C ALA A 143 1.88 -10.46 -1.11
N THR A 144 1.44 -10.71 0.13
CA THR A 144 1.90 -10.00 1.32
C THR A 144 3.39 -10.24 1.61
N VAL A 145 3.87 -11.48 1.45
CA VAL A 145 5.31 -11.81 1.56
C VAL A 145 6.13 -11.13 0.46
N ASP A 146 5.60 -11.03 -0.77
CA ASP A 146 6.26 -10.34 -1.87
C ASP A 146 6.37 -8.83 -1.62
N SER A 147 5.36 -8.19 -1.03
CA SER A 147 5.44 -6.79 -0.57
C SER A 147 6.47 -6.60 0.54
N LEU A 148 6.62 -7.58 1.44
CA LEU A 148 7.62 -7.56 2.52
C LEU A 148 9.07 -7.78 2.02
N LYS A 149 9.28 -8.38 0.84
CA LYS A 149 10.61 -8.56 0.23
C LYS A 149 11.30 -7.23 -0.12
N GLY A 150 10.58 -6.12 -0.20
CA GLY A 150 11.17 -4.78 -0.39
C GLY A 150 11.96 -4.29 0.83
N TRP A 151 11.78 -4.90 2.02
CA TRP A 151 12.19 -4.35 3.31
C TRP A 151 13.53 -4.95 3.81
N LYS A 152 14.45 -5.23 2.87
CA LYS A 152 15.54 -6.22 2.98
C LYS A 152 16.60 -6.02 4.09
N THR A 153 16.60 -4.95 4.87
CA THR A 153 17.81 -4.60 5.65
C THR A 153 17.88 -5.15 7.09
N SER A 154 16.80 -5.68 7.68
CA SER A 154 16.86 -6.15 9.09
C SER A 154 16.10 -7.44 9.42
N HIS A 155 15.20 -7.93 8.57
CA HIS A 155 14.27 -9.02 8.92
C HIS A 155 14.36 -10.26 8.02
N LEU A 156 15.51 -10.49 7.39
CA LEU A 156 15.75 -11.66 6.53
C LEU A 156 15.38 -13.01 7.18
N PRO A 157 15.67 -13.27 8.48
CA PRO A 157 15.28 -14.53 9.12
C PRO A 157 13.76 -14.72 9.21
N LEU A 158 13.02 -13.65 9.55
CA LEU A 158 11.56 -13.69 9.61
C LEU A 158 10.98 -13.93 8.22
N LEU A 159 11.47 -13.23 7.20
CA LEU A 159 11.01 -13.40 5.83
C LEU A 159 11.27 -14.82 5.31
N SER A 160 12.42 -15.43 5.66
CA SER A 160 12.70 -16.83 5.34
C SER A 160 11.76 -17.79 6.05
N ALA A 161 11.43 -17.54 7.33
CA ALA A 161 10.50 -18.36 8.10
C ALA A 161 9.06 -18.27 7.55
N LEU A 162 8.60 -17.07 7.19
CA LEU A 162 7.28 -16.87 6.56
C LEU A 162 7.21 -17.54 5.19
N SER A 163 8.31 -17.46 4.41
CA SER A 163 8.39 -18.12 3.09
C SER A 163 8.42 -19.65 3.21
N SER A 164 9.13 -20.20 4.20
CA SER A 164 9.13 -21.64 4.46
C SER A 164 7.76 -22.12 4.91
N GLU A 165 7.10 -21.39 5.81
CA GLU A 165 5.75 -21.75 6.28
C GLU A 165 4.73 -21.70 5.13
N LEU A 166 4.80 -20.68 4.26
CA LEU A 166 3.97 -20.61 3.06
C LEU A 166 4.19 -21.81 2.14
N THR A 167 5.44 -22.25 2.01
CA THR A 167 5.77 -23.45 1.22
C THR A 167 5.17 -24.69 1.86
N VAL A 168 5.32 -24.87 3.18
CA VAL A 168 4.74 -26.00 3.93
C VAL A 168 3.22 -26.04 3.76
N GLN A 169 2.52 -24.92 3.97
CA GLN A 169 1.05 -24.91 3.83
C GLN A 169 0.58 -25.13 2.40
N ARG A 170 1.34 -24.64 1.41
CA ARG A 170 1.07 -24.92 0.00
C ARG A 170 1.20 -26.41 -0.31
N GLU A 171 2.30 -27.04 0.11
CA GLU A 171 2.51 -28.47 -0.09
C GLU A 171 1.45 -29.30 0.66
N ASN A 172 1.06 -28.88 1.86
CA ASN A 172 -0.01 -29.51 2.61
C ASN A 172 -1.36 -29.44 1.86
N LEU A 173 -1.72 -28.27 1.33
CA LEU A 173 -2.92 -28.12 0.51
C LEU A 173 -2.84 -28.99 -0.75
N ILE A 174 -1.71 -29.01 -1.46
CA ILE A 174 -1.51 -29.86 -2.65
C ILE A 174 -1.64 -31.35 -2.29
N TYR A 175 -1.12 -31.77 -1.13
CA TYR A 175 -1.25 -33.13 -0.62
C TYR A 175 -2.73 -33.50 -0.40
N HIS A 176 -3.47 -32.66 0.32
CA HIS A 176 -4.90 -32.87 0.57
C HIS A 176 -5.72 -32.88 -0.73
N LEU A 177 -5.47 -31.94 -1.65
CA LEU A 177 -6.09 -31.91 -2.97
C LEU A 177 -5.74 -33.16 -3.79
N GLY A 178 -4.52 -33.67 -3.66
CA GLY A 178 -4.07 -34.89 -4.29
C GLY A 178 -4.76 -36.16 -3.74
N ASP A 179 -5.05 -36.20 -2.44
CA ASP A 179 -5.81 -37.28 -1.82
C ASP A 179 -7.29 -37.24 -2.25
N GLU A 180 -7.92 -36.07 -2.21
CA GLU A 180 -9.28 -35.89 -2.72
C GLU A 180 -9.36 -36.22 -4.22
N TRP A 181 -8.37 -35.84 -5.02
CA TRP A 181 -8.29 -36.24 -6.42
C TRP A 181 -8.24 -37.77 -6.60
N LYS A 182 -7.43 -38.48 -5.82
CA LYS A 182 -7.38 -39.96 -5.87
C LYS A 182 -8.70 -40.60 -5.44
N ARG A 183 -9.44 -39.96 -4.53
CA ARG A 183 -10.74 -40.42 -4.07
C ARG A 183 -11.86 -40.17 -5.09
N LEU A 184 -11.76 -39.06 -5.82
CA LEU A 184 -12.73 -38.63 -6.82
C LEU A 184 -12.51 -39.28 -8.19
N VAL A 185 -11.25 -39.56 -8.54
CA VAL A 185 -10.85 -40.12 -9.83
C VAL A 185 -10.24 -41.50 -9.61
N ILE A 186 -11.10 -42.52 -9.57
CA ILE A 186 -10.70 -43.90 -9.31
C ILE A 186 -10.59 -44.67 -10.63
N TRP A 187 -9.37 -45.12 -10.93
CA TRP A 187 -9.10 -46.07 -11.99
C TRP A 187 -9.18 -47.51 -11.45
N ARG A 188 -10.10 -48.31 -11.97
CA ARG A 188 -10.04 -49.77 -11.85
C ARG A 188 -9.32 -50.29 -13.08
N LEU A 189 -8.13 -50.83 -12.87
CA LEU A 189 -7.30 -51.44 -13.91
C LEU A 189 -7.22 -52.95 -13.65
N PRO A 190 -7.18 -53.79 -14.69
CA PRO A 190 -6.91 -55.22 -14.53
C PRO A 190 -5.54 -55.44 -13.86
N SER A 191 -5.47 -56.44 -12.98
CA SER A 191 -4.23 -56.86 -12.31
C SER A 191 -3.14 -57.18 -13.34
N SER A 192 -1.94 -56.62 -13.14
CA SER A 192 -0.76 -56.69 -14.03
C SER A 192 -0.19 -58.09 -14.29
N LYS A 193 -0.88 -59.18 -13.94
CA LYS A 193 -0.38 -60.56 -14.05
C LYS A 193 -0.97 -61.37 -15.20
N GLU A 194 -1.92 -60.85 -15.97
CA GLU A 194 -2.49 -61.55 -17.13
C GLU A 194 -2.02 -60.89 -18.44
N PRO A 195 -1.63 -61.67 -19.47
CA PRO A 195 -1.22 -61.11 -20.76
C PRO A 195 -2.34 -60.25 -21.36
N ALA A 196 -1.97 -59.31 -22.22
CA ALA A 196 -2.84 -58.28 -22.82
C ALA A 196 -3.89 -58.87 -23.79
N ASP A 197 -4.78 -59.72 -23.28
CA ASP A 197 -5.95 -60.24 -23.98
C ASP A 197 -7.10 -59.23 -23.90
N LEU A 198 -7.99 -59.28 -24.90
CA LEU A 198 -9.20 -58.46 -25.03
C LEU A 198 -10.02 -58.40 -23.72
N LYS A 199 -9.98 -59.50 -22.93
CA LYS A 199 -10.67 -59.65 -21.63
C LYS A 199 -10.07 -58.82 -20.49
N SER A 200 -8.80 -58.44 -20.58
CA SER A 200 -8.15 -57.58 -19.58
C SER A 200 -8.64 -56.13 -19.69
N PHE A 201 -8.82 -55.63 -20.92
CA PHE A 201 -9.31 -54.27 -21.17
C PHE A 201 -10.79 -54.07 -20.79
N LEU A 202 -11.59 -55.13 -20.76
CA LEU A 202 -12.99 -55.09 -20.30
C LEU A 202 -13.15 -54.81 -18.80
N LYS A 203 -12.06 -54.87 -18.02
CA LYS A 203 -12.05 -54.53 -16.58
C LYS A 203 -11.60 -53.10 -16.31
N VAL A 204 -11.31 -52.31 -17.36
CA VAL A 204 -10.90 -50.90 -17.19
C VAL A 204 -12.15 -50.04 -16.97
N GLU A 205 -12.27 -49.50 -15.76
CA GLU A 205 -13.33 -48.55 -15.40
C GLU A 205 -12.70 -47.28 -14.83
N LEU A 206 -13.07 -46.13 -15.39
CA LEU A 206 -12.81 -44.81 -14.80
C LEU A 206 -14.07 -44.36 -14.07
N ASN A 207 -13.99 -44.27 -12.75
CA ASN A 207 -15.07 -43.75 -11.93
C ASN A 207 -14.74 -42.30 -11.56
N LEU A 208 -15.59 -41.37 -12.00
CA LEU A 208 -15.61 -39.98 -11.57
C LEU A 208 -16.69 -39.86 -10.49
N SER A 209 -16.32 -40.05 -9.24
CA SER A 209 -17.27 -40.01 -8.14
C SER A 209 -17.62 -38.58 -7.75
N HIS A 210 -18.89 -38.36 -7.41
CA HIS A 210 -19.30 -37.20 -6.62
C HIS A 210 -19.10 -37.60 -5.16
N SER A 211 -18.22 -36.93 -4.42
CA SER A 211 -18.11 -37.18 -2.98
C SER A 211 -19.36 -36.64 -2.28
N CYS A 212 -20.35 -37.51 -2.09
CA CYS A 212 -21.44 -37.28 -1.15
C CYS A 212 -20.92 -37.66 0.24
N SER A 213 -20.58 -36.68 1.07
CA SER A 213 -20.67 -36.92 2.52
C SER A 213 -22.15 -37.03 2.85
N LYS A 214 -22.51 -38.06 3.60
CA LYS A 214 -23.83 -38.14 4.21
C LYS A 214 -23.94 -36.98 5.20
N ASP A 215 -25.06 -36.27 5.15
CA ASP A 215 -25.39 -35.03 5.86
C ASP A 215 -25.03 -33.75 5.08
N GLU A 216 -26.09 -32.99 4.81
CA GLU A 216 -26.24 -31.73 4.09
C GLU A 216 -26.73 -31.80 2.62
N GLU A 217 -27.73 -30.94 2.39
CA GLU A 217 -28.56 -30.63 1.22
C GLU A 217 -27.93 -30.80 -0.18
N PRO A 218 -28.75 -30.97 -1.24
CA PRO A 218 -28.30 -31.23 -2.60
C PRO A 218 -27.50 -30.06 -3.19
N GLY A 219 -26.18 -30.09 -2.99
CA GLY A 219 -25.20 -29.23 -3.63
C GLY A 219 -24.54 -29.92 -4.83
N PRO A 220 -24.08 -29.16 -5.85
CA PRO A 220 -23.88 -29.66 -7.22
C PRO A 220 -22.64 -30.57 -7.35
N PRO A 221 -22.31 -31.08 -8.56
CA PRO A 221 -21.01 -31.65 -9.00
C PRO A 221 -19.72 -30.83 -8.70
N ALA A 222 -19.77 -29.87 -7.77
CA ALA A 222 -18.85 -28.78 -7.51
C ALA A 222 -17.58 -29.14 -6.75
N VAL A 223 -17.50 -30.28 -6.05
CA VAL A 223 -16.31 -30.62 -5.23
C VAL A 223 -15.10 -30.93 -6.10
N LEU A 224 -15.27 -31.74 -7.15
CA LEU A 224 -14.20 -32.06 -8.11
C LEU A 224 -13.72 -30.80 -8.86
N CYS A 225 -14.65 -29.93 -9.24
CA CYS A 225 -14.34 -28.64 -9.86
C CYS A 225 -13.59 -27.72 -8.90
N SER A 226 -13.98 -27.70 -7.62
CA SER A 226 -13.32 -26.92 -6.57
C SER A 226 -11.89 -27.41 -6.32
N VAL A 227 -11.66 -28.73 -6.35
CA VAL A 227 -10.32 -29.33 -6.23
C VAL A 227 -9.45 -28.96 -7.43
N LEU A 228 -10.00 -29.07 -8.64
CA LEU A 228 -9.31 -28.70 -9.88
C LEU A 228 -8.99 -27.20 -9.96
N GLN A 229 -9.91 -26.34 -9.55
CA GLN A 229 -9.72 -24.89 -9.49
C GLN A 229 -8.68 -24.51 -8.42
N ALA A 230 -8.70 -25.17 -7.25
CA ALA A 230 -7.67 -24.98 -6.23
C ALA A 230 -6.28 -25.42 -6.72
N LEU A 231 -6.19 -26.56 -7.43
CA LEU A 231 -4.95 -27.01 -8.08
C LEU A 231 -4.48 -26.04 -9.18
N ALA A 232 -5.41 -25.38 -9.88
CA ALA A 232 -5.08 -24.35 -10.87
C ALA A 232 -4.48 -23.11 -10.19
N ILE A 233 -5.13 -22.60 -9.14
CA ILE A 233 -4.64 -21.45 -8.36
C ILE A 233 -3.25 -21.74 -7.77
N GLN A 234 -3.03 -22.97 -7.29
CA GLN A 234 -1.73 -23.41 -6.77
C GLN A 234 -0.72 -23.81 -7.85
N GLY A 235 -1.08 -23.81 -9.13
CA GLY A 235 -0.16 -24.08 -10.25
C GLY A 235 0.25 -25.55 -10.47
N ASP A 236 -0.30 -26.51 -9.73
CA ASP A 236 0.03 -27.96 -9.89
C ASP A 236 -0.91 -28.71 -10.85
N LEU A 237 -1.94 -28.01 -11.37
CA LEU A 237 -2.94 -28.62 -12.26
C LEU A 237 -2.33 -29.28 -13.51
N GLN A 238 -1.36 -28.63 -14.17
CA GLN A 238 -0.76 -29.15 -15.41
C GLN A 238 -0.07 -30.50 -15.20
N HIS A 239 0.67 -30.65 -14.10
CA HIS A 239 1.37 -31.89 -13.80
C HIS A 239 0.39 -33.04 -13.54
N LYS A 240 -0.69 -32.77 -12.78
CA LYS A 240 -1.76 -33.73 -12.51
C LYS A 240 -2.53 -34.13 -13.78
N ILE A 241 -2.92 -33.15 -14.61
CA ILE A 241 -3.60 -33.40 -15.89
C ILE A 241 -2.70 -34.18 -16.84
N LYS A 242 -1.40 -33.87 -16.89
CA LYS A 242 -0.44 -34.59 -17.74
C LYS A 242 -0.38 -36.07 -17.36
N LEU A 243 -0.24 -36.39 -16.08
CA LEU A 243 -0.25 -37.77 -15.59
C LEU A 243 -1.59 -38.46 -15.89
N PHE A 244 -2.71 -37.78 -15.64
CA PHE A 244 -4.04 -38.29 -15.95
C PHE A 244 -4.21 -38.58 -17.45
N SER A 245 -3.77 -37.67 -18.32
CA SER A 245 -3.86 -37.81 -19.77
C SER A 245 -3.02 -38.97 -20.30
N GLN A 246 -1.85 -39.24 -19.70
CA GLN A 246 -1.01 -40.40 -20.06
C GLN A 246 -1.69 -41.71 -19.69
N VAL A 247 -2.33 -41.78 -18.52
CA VAL A 247 -3.10 -42.94 -18.06
C VAL A 247 -4.32 -43.16 -18.95
N LEU A 248 -5.06 -42.10 -19.29
CA LEU A 248 -6.20 -42.14 -20.20
C LEU A 248 -5.80 -42.61 -21.60
N LEU A 249 -4.70 -42.08 -22.14
CA LEU A 249 -4.18 -42.45 -23.45
C LEU A 249 -3.77 -43.92 -23.50
N LYS A 250 -3.06 -44.39 -22.47
CA LYS A 250 -2.55 -45.76 -22.40
C LYS A 250 -3.64 -46.80 -22.19
N ASN A 251 -4.63 -46.50 -21.33
CA ASN A 251 -5.57 -47.50 -20.83
C ASN A 251 -6.97 -47.44 -21.47
N MET A 252 -7.35 -46.31 -22.07
CA MET A 252 -8.67 -46.14 -22.70
C MET A 252 -8.56 -45.81 -24.18
N LEU A 253 -7.82 -44.76 -24.56
CA LEU A 253 -7.79 -44.30 -25.95
C LEU A 253 -7.04 -45.27 -26.87
N LYS A 254 -5.85 -45.76 -26.47
CA LYS A 254 -5.08 -46.71 -27.29
C LYS A 254 -5.83 -48.05 -27.50
N PRO A 255 -6.44 -48.67 -26.47
CA PRO A 255 -7.27 -49.87 -26.68
C PRO A 255 -8.49 -49.65 -27.58
N LEU A 256 -9.14 -48.47 -27.52
CA LEU A 256 -10.28 -48.14 -28.38
C LEU A 256 -9.90 -47.98 -29.86
N VAL A 257 -8.67 -47.56 -30.16
CA VAL A 257 -8.14 -47.49 -31.53
C VAL A 257 -7.64 -48.85 -32.01
N MET A 258 -7.05 -49.65 -31.12
CA MET A 258 -6.43 -50.94 -31.47
C MET A 258 -7.44 -52.09 -31.61
N PHE A 259 -8.58 -52.05 -30.90
CA PHE A 259 -9.57 -53.12 -30.88
C PHE A 259 -10.94 -52.63 -31.37
N PRO A 260 -11.38 -53.06 -32.58
CA PRO A 260 -12.65 -52.66 -33.18
C PRO A 260 -13.88 -52.99 -32.34
N SER A 261 -13.82 -54.10 -31.61
CA SER A 261 -14.87 -54.65 -30.78
C SER A 261 -15.09 -53.89 -29.47
N LEU A 262 -14.18 -53.00 -29.07
CA LEU A 262 -14.34 -52.22 -27.84
C LEU A 262 -15.16 -50.95 -28.09
N SER A 263 -16.11 -50.69 -27.20
CA SER A 263 -16.94 -49.50 -27.12
C SER A 263 -16.89 -48.94 -25.69
N VAL A 264 -17.23 -47.67 -25.52
CA VAL A 264 -17.28 -47.03 -24.20
C VAL A 264 -18.71 -46.97 -23.73
N ARG A 265 -18.98 -47.59 -22.59
CA ARG A 265 -20.23 -47.42 -21.86
C ARG A 265 -20.04 -46.30 -20.85
N VAL A 266 -20.84 -45.25 -20.98
CA VAL A 266 -21.01 -44.23 -19.94
C VAL A 266 -22.20 -44.67 -19.10
N THR A 267 -21.98 -44.86 -17.80
CA THR A 267 -23.05 -45.20 -16.85
C THR A 267 -23.12 -44.11 -15.79
N GLU A 268 -24.22 -43.37 -15.73
CA GLU A 268 -24.49 -42.42 -14.66
C GLU A 268 -25.18 -43.17 -13.51
N GLN A 269 -24.50 -43.32 -12.38
CA GLN A 269 -25.11 -43.88 -11.17
C GLN A 269 -25.52 -42.73 -10.24
N GLN A 270 -26.83 -42.62 -9.97
CA GLN A 270 -27.47 -41.55 -9.16
C GLN A 270 -26.80 -41.29 -7.79
N GLU A 271 -26.03 -42.24 -7.23
CA GLU A 271 -25.35 -42.08 -5.93
C GLU A 271 -23.82 -42.23 -5.97
N LYS A 272 -23.21 -42.59 -7.11
CA LYS A 272 -21.77 -42.92 -7.19
C LYS A 272 -20.98 -42.18 -8.26
N GLY A 273 -21.65 -41.29 -9.02
CA GLY A 273 -21.03 -40.49 -10.06
C GLY A 273 -21.02 -41.17 -11.44
N THR A 274 -20.19 -40.65 -12.34
CA THR A 274 -20.13 -41.10 -13.74
C THR A 274 -19.05 -42.17 -13.89
N VAL A 275 -19.44 -43.34 -14.41
CA VAL A 275 -18.53 -44.46 -14.66
C VAL A 275 -18.35 -44.64 -16.16
N LEU A 276 -17.11 -44.52 -16.63
CA LEU A 276 -16.67 -44.81 -17.98
C LEU A 276 -16.04 -46.21 -18.00
N ALA A 277 -16.70 -47.19 -18.61
CA ALA A 277 -16.21 -48.56 -18.70
C ALA A 277 -16.04 -49.00 -20.17
N LEU A 278 -15.00 -49.79 -20.45
CA LEU A 278 -14.83 -50.42 -21.77
C LEU A 278 -15.71 -51.68 -21.86
N GLN A 279 -16.56 -51.75 -22.89
CA GLN A 279 -17.42 -52.90 -23.16
C GLN A 279 -17.12 -53.47 -24.56
N SER A 280 -17.07 -54.81 -24.67
CA SER A 280 -17.05 -55.48 -25.97
C SER A 280 -18.46 -55.44 -26.56
N LEU A 281 -18.59 -54.88 -27.76
CA LEU A 281 -19.74 -55.15 -28.61
C LEU A 281 -19.58 -56.59 -29.13
N GLU A 282 -20.67 -57.36 -29.15
CA GLU A 282 -20.65 -58.75 -29.63
C GLU A 282 -20.08 -58.83 -31.05
N GLU A 283 -19.40 -59.96 -31.30
CA GLU A 283 -18.63 -60.32 -32.50
C GLU A 283 -19.42 -60.06 -33.79
N SER A 284 -19.32 -58.84 -34.33
CA SER A 284 -19.53 -58.58 -35.74
C SER A 284 -18.17 -58.62 -36.41
N GLN A 285 -18.04 -59.47 -37.42
CA GLN A 285 -16.82 -59.77 -38.19
C GLN A 285 -16.32 -58.58 -39.04
N GLU A 286 -16.24 -57.37 -38.48
CA GLU A 286 -15.55 -56.26 -39.13
C GLU A 286 -14.11 -56.21 -38.62
N GLU A 287 -13.18 -56.72 -39.44
CA GLU A 287 -11.74 -56.77 -39.14
C GLU A 287 -11.10 -55.39 -38.89
N ARG A 288 -11.82 -54.28 -39.19
CA ARG A 288 -11.38 -52.91 -38.96
C ARG A 288 -12.58 -52.01 -38.68
N SER A 289 -12.60 -51.32 -37.53
CA SER A 289 -13.51 -50.19 -37.34
C SER A 289 -13.22 -49.13 -38.39
N THR A 290 -14.27 -48.56 -39.00
CA THR A 290 -14.09 -47.41 -39.90
C THR A 290 -13.56 -46.22 -39.09
N PRO A 291 -12.71 -45.34 -39.67
CA PRO A 291 -12.19 -44.15 -38.99
C PRO A 291 -13.30 -43.30 -38.34
N SER A 292 -14.49 -43.26 -38.95
CA SER A 292 -15.67 -42.57 -38.40
C SER A 292 -16.20 -43.18 -37.09
N GLN A 293 -16.16 -44.51 -36.94
CA GLN A 293 -16.60 -45.21 -35.72
C GLN A 293 -15.57 -45.07 -34.59
N VAL A 294 -14.27 -45.07 -34.92
CA VAL A 294 -13.22 -44.79 -33.94
C VAL A 294 -13.32 -43.34 -33.47
N TYR A 295 -13.56 -42.40 -34.40
CA TYR A 295 -13.72 -40.99 -34.09
C TYR A 295 -14.94 -40.73 -33.19
N SER A 296 -16.09 -41.36 -33.45
CA SER A 296 -17.29 -41.18 -32.60
C SER A 296 -17.10 -41.75 -31.19
N LYS A 297 -16.41 -42.90 -31.06
CA LYS A 297 -16.04 -43.49 -29.75
C LYS A 297 -15.09 -42.58 -28.96
N LEU A 298 -14.07 -42.02 -29.62
CA LEU A 298 -13.14 -41.08 -29.00
C LEU A 298 -13.83 -39.76 -28.63
N LEU A 299 -14.70 -39.27 -29.51
CA LEU A 299 -15.48 -38.06 -29.28
C LEU A 299 -16.37 -38.23 -28.05
N LEU A 300 -17.05 -39.37 -27.89
CA LEU A 300 -17.88 -39.65 -26.71
C LEU A 300 -17.07 -39.56 -25.40
N VAL A 301 -15.89 -40.19 -25.35
CA VAL A 301 -14.99 -40.11 -24.18
C VAL A 301 -14.59 -38.67 -23.90
N LEU A 302 -14.18 -37.93 -24.94
CA LEU A 302 -13.73 -36.56 -24.79
C LEU A 302 -14.89 -35.62 -24.40
N THR A 303 -16.10 -35.82 -24.93
CA THR A 303 -17.29 -35.04 -24.56
C THR A 303 -17.74 -35.33 -23.14
N THR A 304 -17.68 -36.57 -22.68
CA THR A 304 -18.03 -36.93 -21.28
C THR A 304 -16.96 -36.44 -20.30
N LEU A 305 -15.68 -36.55 -20.64
CA LEU A 305 -14.63 -35.93 -19.83
C LEU A 305 -14.78 -34.41 -19.84
N HIS A 306 -15.16 -33.82 -20.97
CA HIS A 306 -15.41 -32.39 -21.04
C HIS A 306 -16.59 -32.00 -20.15
N SER A 307 -17.75 -32.64 -20.25
CA SER A 307 -18.93 -32.29 -19.44
C SER A 307 -18.71 -32.45 -17.93
N HIS A 308 -17.95 -33.46 -17.50
CA HIS A 308 -17.79 -33.77 -16.06
C HIS A 308 -16.47 -33.28 -15.42
N LEU A 309 -15.44 -32.94 -16.20
CA LEU A 309 -14.15 -32.44 -15.68
C LEU A 309 -13.78 -31.03 -16.18
N LEU A 310 -14.16 -30.65 -17.39
CA LEU A 310 -13.62 -29.45 -18.06
C LEU A 310 -14.66 -28.35 -18.35
N GLY A 311 -15.95 -28.68 -18.46
CA GLY A 311 -17.02 -27.78 -18.88
C GLY A 311 -17.54 -26.86 -17.77
N LEU A 312 -17.13 -27.11 -16.52
CA LEU A 312 -17.39 -26.24 -15.38
C LEU A 312 -16.25 -25.24 -15.12
N PHE A 313 -15.14 -25.33 -15.88
CA PHE A 313 -14.21 -24.22 -15.98
C PHE A 313 -14.85 -23.17 -16.87
N GLY A 314 -15.55 -22.22 -16.25
CA GLY A 314 -15.95 -20.99 -16.95
C GLY A 314 -14.74 -20.43 -17.70
N VAL A 315 -14.94 -20.11 -18.97
CA VAL A 315 -13.93 -19.64 -19.94
C VAL A 315 -13.05 -18.51 -19.36
N ASP A 316 -13.57 -17.77 -18.39
CA ASP A 316 -12.88 -16.71 -17.66
C ASP A 316 -11.73 -17.19 -16.75
N HIS A 317 -11.84 -18.36 -16.12
CA HIS A 317 -10.78 -18.86 -15.22
C HIS A 317 -9.61 -19.48 -15.99
N ILE A 318 -9.87 -20.11 -17.14
CA ILE A 318 -8.83 -20.60 -18.06
C ILE A 318 -8.07 -19.41 -18.65
N MET A 319 -8.78 -18.36 -19.08
CA MET A 319 -8.14 -17.13 -19.57
C MET A 319 -7.29 -16.46 -18.49
N THR A 320 -7.73 -16.47 -17.23
CA THR A 320 -6.94 -15.92 -16.10
C THR A 320 -5.70 -16.79 -15.79
N TYR A 321 -5.83 -18.12 -15.90
CA TYR A 321 -4.71 -19.06 -15.74
C TYR A 321 -3.66 -18.88 -16.85
N TYR A 322 -4.06 -18.77 -18.13
CA TYR A 322 -3.14 -18.54 -19.25
C TYR A 322 -2.53 -17.12 -19.26
N LYS A 323 -3.27 -16.11 -18.78
CA LYS A 323 -2.76 -14.74 -18.62
C LYS A 323 -1.68 -14.66 -17.53
N ASN A 324 -1.80 -15.46 -16.46
CA ASN A 324 -0.77 -15.59 -15.41
C ASN A 324 0.44 -16.44 -15.84
N LEU A 325 0.31 -17.25 -16.90
CA LEU A 325 1.39 -18.06 -17.50
C LEU A 325 2.14 -17.32 -18.63
N GLY A 326 1.78 -16.08 -18.96
CA GLY A 326 2.48 -15.28 -19.98
C GLY A 326 2.30 -15.77 -21.41
N VAL A 327 1.28 -16.59 -21.70
CA VAL A 327 0.98 -17.05 -23.07
C VAL A 327 0.31 -15.93 -23.84
N ARG A 328 0.90 -15.57 -24.98
CA ARG A 328 0.45 -14.46 -25.83
C ARG A 328 -0.90 -14.82 -26.45
N LYS A 329 -1.79 -13.82 -26.56
CA LYS A 329 -3.20 -13.96 -27.01
C LYS A 329 -3.34 -14.59 -28.42
N ASP A 330 -2.24 -14.68 -29.16
CA ASP A 330 -2.18 -15.08 -30.56
C ASP A 330 -2.10 -16.61 -30.77
N ASP A 331 -1.88 -17.42 -29.72
CA ASP A 331 -1.82 -18.88 -29.83
C ASP A 331 -3.19 -19.58 -29.80
N PHE A 332 -4.29 -18.84 -29.55
CA PHE A 332 -5.65 -19.38 -29.43
C PHE A 332 -6.55 -19.10 -30.65
N SER A 333 -5.98 -18.83 -31.83
CA SER A 333 -6.75 -18.63 -33.07
C SER A 333 -7.14 -19.93 -33.79
N LEU A 334 -7.46 -21.00 -33.06
CA LEU A 334 -7.91 -22.29 -33.64
C LEU A 334 -8.97 -22.98 -32.77
N ALA A 335 -9.99 -22.21 -32.35
CA ALA A 335 -11.25 -22.78 -31.88
C ALA A 335 -12.40 -21.77 -32.02
N ARG A 336 -12.59 -21.21 -33.23
CA ARG A 336 -13.93 -20.83 -33.70
C ARG A 336 -14.39 -21.92 -34.64
N VAL A 337 -14.97 -22.98 -34.08
CA VAL A 337 -15.90 -23.80 -34.87
C VAL A 337 -17.17 -22.96 -34.96
N THR A 338 -17.20 -22.11 -35.97
CA THR A 338 -18.40 -21.48 -36.48
C THR A 338 -19.40 -22.58 -36.85
N SER A 339 -20.63 -22.40 -36.34
CA SER A 339 -21.86 -22.92 -36.92
C SER A 339 -21.72 -23.12 -38.43
N ALA A 340 -21.76 -24.39 -38.85
CA ALA A 340 -21.88 -24.78 -40.24
C ALA A 340 -23.27 -25.40 -40.42
N GLU A 341 -24.29 -24.54 -40.42
CA GLU A 341 -25.67 -24.91 -40.75
C GLU A 341 -26.36 -23.95 -41.73
N GLU A 342 -25.60 -23.11 -42.44
CA GLU A 342 -26.14 -22.35 -43.57
C GLU A 342 -25.18 -22.53 -44.75
N TYR A 343 -25.50 -23.50 -45.62
CA TYR A 343 -25.33 -23.48 -47.08
C TYR A 343 -25.71 -24.86 -47.62
N LEU A 344 -27.02 -25.12 -47.68
CA LEU A 344 -27.66 -26.11 -48.56
C LEU A 344 -29.16 -25.77 -48.68
N CYS A 345 -29.43 -24.65 -49.34
CA CYS A 345 -30.57 -24.40 -50.23
C CYS A 345 -30.25 -23.19 -51.09
#